data_AF-W0FLV4-F1
#
_entry.id   AF-W0FLV4-F1
#
_cell.length_a   1.000
_cell.length_b   1.000
_cell.length_c   1.000
_cell.angle_alpha   90.00
_cell.angle_beta   90.00
_cell.angle_gamma   90.00
#
_symmetry.space_group_name_H-M   'P 1'
#
loop_
_entity.id
_entity.type
_entity.pdbx_description
1 polymer ?
#
loop_
_entity_poly.entity_id
_entity_poly.type
_entity_poly.pdbx_seq_one_letter_code
_entity_poly.pdbx_strand_id
1 'polypeptide(L)'
;MRMMLVLAECKSMTTTAKKLHVTQPSLTYQLKVIENELGFKVFNRTRTGTSLTAEGAFLHETIKEIVSSYDEAIRLARAIAKGDAAGTIRVGINDYSRDTISFFLNVAQSGISFSLIPCGSSDPMKLLREGVIDLWSTSDASMDDAPSSFRFAGLVSASQSVFVSPTHRLANRSSLTVDDLKNETVWLWPRGTASNGANCIRDELEKFGADVADFIPGVPAIVTAFIDEGVVVYDAGYLPPSTQAAVQIPLVDGRNDVLGLVYLASQSEKLRPIIKNLAEHIPNNQNRTITSSELAAERIVSVLDEISSTVRRGGMKDIIPLVEYGIELGISAHHLLNRGLLAGMNATSEAFQKGEIFTTEMMAAVATSNLAMDKLQPYFAAEDEKPILGTAVIGTVLGDRHDIGKNLVRIMLESRDIKVADLGTQVAPEVFVEHVRNNPDCNLVLISVNYTSYLKNAAAVVAALQKAKLREQVFVMVGGGAATAEFAESIGADAFTTTAEDAAEKAYELMSL
;
A
#
# COMPACT_ATOMS: atom_id res chain seq x y z
N MET A 1 30.34 -6.75 4.22
CA MET A 1 28.88 -6.57 4.05
C MET A 1 28.06 -7.49 4.95
N ARG A 2 27.81 -8.78 4.64
CA ARG A 2 27.01 -9.68 5.50
C ARG A 2 27.48 -9.76 6.96
N MET A 3 28.79 -9.76 7.20
CA MET A 3 29.37 -9.68 8.55
C MET A 3 28.85 -8.48 9.36
N MET A 4 28.77 -7.30 8.73
CA MET A 4 28.36 -6.06 9.42
C MET A 4 26.87 -6.08 9.76
N LEU A 5 26.02 -6.56 8.83
CA LEU A 5 24.59 -6.73 9.08
C LEU A 5 24.34 -7.65 10.28
N VAL A 6 24.97 -8.83 10.26
CA VAL A 6 24.79 -9.82 11.34
C VAL A 6 25.38 -9.33 12.68
N LEU A 7 26.46 -8.55 12.66
CA LEU A 7 27.03 -7.96 13.87
C LEU A 7 26.16 -6.85 14.47
N ALA A 8 25.54 -6.03 13.61
CA ALA A 8 24.60 -4.99 14.04
C ALA A 8 23.34 -5.58 14.69
N GLU A 9 22.83 -6.69 14.15
CA GLU A 9 21.72 -7.45 14.74
C GLU A 9 22.10 -8.09 16.08
N CYS A 10 23.20 -8.86 16.09
CA CYS A 10 23.58 -9.67 17.24
C CYS A 10 24.12 -8.84 18.42
N LYS A 11 24.63 -7.62 18.16
CA LYS A 11 25.30 -6.74 19.12
C LYS A 11 26.43 -7.42 19.93
N SER A 12 26.96 -8.53 19.41
CA SER A 12 27.93 -9.41 20.07
C SER A 12 28.82 -10.10 19.06
N MET A 13 30.14 -9.93 19.19
CA MET A 13 31.13 -10.59 18.33
C MET A 13 31.05 -12.12 18.43
N THR A 14 30.83 -12.65 19.63
CA THR A 14 30.77 -14.10 19.88
C THR A 14 29.54 -14.72 19.24
N THR A 15 28.37 -14.08 19.39
CA THR A 15 27.12 -14.54 18.79
C THR A 15 27.16 -14.45 17.26
N THR A 16 27.71 -13.35 16.74
CA THR A 16 27.91 -13.14 15.29
C THR A 16 28.81 -14.20 14.68
N ALA A 17 29.93 -14.52 15.34
CA ALA A 17 30.87 -15.53 14.85
C ALA A 17 30.21 -16.91 14.75
N LYS A 18 29.40 -17.29 15.76
CA LYS A 18 28.59 -18.52 15.73
C LYS A 18 27.59 -18.51 14.56
N LYS A 19 26.85 -17.40 14.37
CA LYS A 19 25.82 -17.27 13.31
C LYS A 19 26.43 -17.30 11.90
N LEU A 20 27.67 -16.86 11.74
CA LEU A 20 28.41 -16.89 10.47
C LEU A 20 29.27 -18.15 10.29
N HIS A 21 29.24 -19.10 11.24
CA HIS A 21 30.08 -20.29 11.25
C HIS A 21 31.59 -20.00 11.09
N VAL A 22 32.06 -18.92 11.72
CA VAL A 22 33.48 -18.54 11.76
C VAL A 22 33.98 -18.42 13.20
N THR A 23 35.30 -18.35 13.38
CA THR A 23 35.88 -18.11 14.70
C THR A 23 35.80 -16.63 15.08
N GLN A 24 35.58 -16.34 16.36
CA GLN A 24 35.53 -14.95 16.86
C GLN A 24 36.83 -14.16 16.58
N PRO A 25 38.04 -14.74 16.69
CA PRO A 25 39.28 -14.06 16.28
C PRO A 25 39.29 -13.69 14.79
N SER A 26 38.81 -14.57 13.90
CA SER A 26 38.73 -14.31 12.46
C SER A 26 37.78 -13.16 12.15
N LEU A 27 36.59 -13.16 12.77
CA LEU A 27 35.60 -12.09 12.66
C LEU A 27 36.15 -10.73 13.14
N THR A 28 36.87 -10.75 14.26
CA THR A 28 37.50 -9.54 14.83
C THR A 28 38.56 -8.98 13.91
N TYR A 29 39.37 -9.86 13.33
CA TYR A 29 40.40 -9.47 12.37
C TYR A 29 39.79 -8.88 11.10
N GLN A 30 38.78 -9.53 10.52
CA GLN A 30 38.09 -9.04 9.32
C GLN A 30 37.44 -7.67 9.55
N LEU A 31 36.79 -7.45 10.70
CA LEU A 31 36.22 -6.15 11.02
C LEU A 31 37.31 -5.07 11.10
N LYS A 32 38.45 -5.38 11.73
CA LYS A 32 39.59 -4.45 11.82
C LYS A 32 40.17 -4.11 10.44
N VAL A 33 40.27 -5.09 9.54
CA VAL A 33 40.73 -4.86 8.16
C VAL A 33 39.79 -3.91 7.43
N ILE A 34 38.48 -4.17 7.48
CA ILE A 34 37.47 -3.31 6.84
C ILE A 34 37.49 -1.90 7.41
N GLU A 35 37.54 -1.74 8.73
CA GLU A 35 37.61 -0.42 9.37
C GLU A 35 38.88 0.35 9.01
N ASN A 36 40.01 -0.36 8.81
CA ASN A 36 41.24 0.27 8.35
C ASN A 36 41.15 0.71 6.89
N GLU A 37 40.53 -0.08 6.02
CA GLU A 37 40.30 0.27 4.61
C GLU A 37 39.32 1.45 4.46
N LEU A 38 38.27 1.48 5.28
CA LEU A 38 37.29 2.57 5.29
C LEU A 38 37.83 3.86 5.91
N GLY A 39 38.88 3.78 6.73
CA GLY A 39 39.46 4.93 7.43
C GLY A 39 38.66 5.41 8.65
N PHE A 40 37.58 4.72 9.03
CA PHE A 40 36.76 5.03 10.20
C PHE A 40 36.25 3.77 10.91
N LYS A 41 35.83 3.94 12.16
CA LYS A 41 35.22 2.86 12.95
C LYS A 41 33.75 2.69 12.58
N VAL A 42 33.34 1.45 12.36
CA VAL A 42 31.95 1.09 12.04
C VAL A 42 31.20 0.75 13.33
N PHE A 43 31.89 0.17 14.31
CA PHE A 43 31.29 -0.23 15.58
C PHE A 43 32.00 0.40 16.79
N ASN A 44 31.20 0.88 17.73
CA ASN A 44 31.62 1.20 19.09
C ASN A 44 31.62 -0.08 19.94
N ARG A 45 32.73 -0.32 20.66
CA ARG A 45 32.83 -1.40 21.63
C ARG A 45 32.53 -0.86 23.02
N THR A 46 31.49 -1.40 23.65
CA THR A 46 31.09 -1.05 25.01
C THR A 46 31.18 -2.28 25.91
N ARG A 47 31.11 -2.07 27.24
CA ARG A 47 31.11 -3.15 28.23
C ARG A 47 29.87 -4.07 28.10
N THR A 48 28.83 -3.61 27.42
CA THR A 48 27.54 -4.28 27.21
C THR A 48 27.37 -4.88 25.82
N GLY A 49 28.36 -4.73 24.91
CA GLY A 49 28.29 -5.26 23.54
C GLY A 49 28.80 -4.28 22.48
N THR A 50 28.41 -4.53 21.23
CA THR A 50 28.77 -3.70 20.08
C THR A 50 27.56 -2.89 19.59
N SER A 51 27.77 -1.59 19.34
CA SER A 51 26.78 -0.71 18.71
C SER A 51 27.38 -0.01 17.49
N LEU A 52 26.55 0.47 16.57
CA LEU A 52 27.02 1.20 15.39
C LEU A 52 27.55 2.60 15.79
N THR A 53 28.51 3.11 15.03
CA THR A 53 28.83 4.55 14.96
C THR A 53 27.81 5.27 14.06
N ALA A 54 27.86 6.60 13.95
CA ALA A 54 26.98 7.33 13.03
C ALA A 54 27.28 6.95 11.57
N GLU A 55 28.56 6.87 11.22
CA GLU A 55 29.06 6.42 9.92
C GLU A 55 28.70 4.95 9.68
N GLY A 56 28.81 4.12 10.71
CA GLY A 56 28.43 2.71 10.67
C GLY A 56 26.92 2.51 10.48
N ALA A 57 26.08 3.38 11.06
CA ALA A 57 24.63 3.34 10.90
C ALA A 57 24.19 3.71 9.48
N PHE A 58 24.78 4.77 8.91
CA PHE A 58 24.56 5.12 7.50
C PHE A 58 24.98 3.96 6.58
N LEU A 59 26.20 3.44 6.77
CA LEU A 59 26.72 2.35 5.95
C LEU A 59 25.91 1.04 6.11
N HIS A 60 25.34 0.80 7.29
CA HIS A 60 24.49 -0.36 7.55
C HIS A 60 23.22 -0.34 6.71
N GLU A 61 22.53 0.80 6.61
CA GLU A 61 21.34 0.92 5.77
C GLU A 61 21.67 0.75 4.29
N THR A 62 22.74 1.39 3.80
CA THR A 62 23.18 1.21 2.41
C THR A 62 23.57 -0.24 2.10
N ILE A 63 24.23 -0.95 3.02
CA ILE A 63 24.61 -2.35 2.81
C ILE A 63 23.38 -3.27 2.72
N LYS A 64 22.29 -2.99 3.44
CA LYS A 64 21.06 -3.79 3.32
C LYS A 64 20.51 -3.76 1.89
N GLU A 65 20.46 -2.57 1.29
CA GLU A 65 19.99 -2.39 -0.07
C GLU A 65 20.90 -3.11 -1.09
N ILE A 66 22.21 -3.00 -0.93
CA ILE A 66 23.19 -3.67 -1.80
C ILE A 66 23.05 -5.20 -1.69
N VAL A 67 22.93 -5.74 -0.46
CA VAL A 67 22.78 -7.19 -0.26
C VAL A 67 21.46 -7.68 -0.85
N SER A 68 20.37 -6.92 -0.69
CA SER A 68 19.08 -7.23 -1.31
C SER A 68 19.16 -7.24 -2.83
N SER A 69 19.79 -6.23 -3.43
CA SER A 69 20.01 -6.15 -4.89
C SER A 69 20.90 -7.30 -5.40
N TYR A 70 21.92 -7.68 -4.63
CA TYR A 70 22.77 -8.82 -4.97
C TYR A 70 22.03 -10.16 -4.91
N ASP A 71 21.28 -10.43 -3.84
CA ASP A 71 20.50 -11.66 -3.70
C ASP A 71 19.43 -11.77 -4.80
N GLU A 72 18.86 -10.63 -5.21
CA GLU A 72 17.96 -10.52 -6.36
C GLU A 72 18.65 -10.87 -7.69
N ALA A 73 19.81 -10.28 -7.96
CA ALA A 73 20.57 -10.57 -9.17
C ALA A 73 20.92 -12.06 -9.28
N ILE A 74 21.27 -12.71 -8.17
CA ILE A 74 21.54 -14.15 -8.12
C ILE A 74 20.27 -14.97 -8.35
N ARG A 75 19.12 -14.55 -7.78
CA ARG A 75 17.82 -15.19 -8.02
C ARG A 75 17.46 -15.16 -9.52
N LEU A 76 17.60 -13.99 -10.16
CA LEU A 76 17.35 -13.80 -11.58
C LEU A 76 18.29 -14.65 -12.44
N ALA A 77 19.59 -14.64 -12.16
CA ALA A 77 20.57 -15.46 -12.88
C ALA A 77 20.25 -16.98 -12.78
N ARG A 78 19.76 -17.44 -11.62
CA ARG A 78 19.33 -18.84 -11.43
C ARG A 78 18.05 -19.17 -12.19
N ALA A 79 17.10 -18.25 -12.27
CA ALA A 79 15.87 -18.41 -13.05
C ALA A 79 16.18 -18.53 -14.56
N ILE A 80 17.12 -17.70 -15.05
CA ILE A 80 17.63 -17.79 -16.43
C ILE A 80 18.31 -19.14 -16.67
N ALA A 81 19.18 -19.59 -15.75
CA ALA A 81 19.91 -20.85 -15.89
C ALA A 81 19.03 -22.11 -15.89
N LYS A 82 17.85 -22.05 -15.25
CA LYS A 82 16.91 -23.19 -15.15
C LYS A 82 15.97 -23.33 -16.33
N GLY A 83 15.94 -22.37 -17.26
CA GLY A 83 15.00 -22.41 -18.39
C GLY A 83 13.54 -22.12 -18.01
N ASP A 84 13.25 -21.73 -16.76
CA ASP A 84 11.92 -21.26 -16.30
C ASP A 84 11.49 -19.94 -16.99
N ALA A 85 12.34 -19.36 -17.83
CA ALA A 85 12.13 -18.10 -18.53
C ALA A 85 11.13 -18.18 -19.71
N ALA A 86 10.53 -19.33 -20.00
CA ALA A 86 9.59 -19.47 -21.11
C ALA A 86 8.19 -18.86 -20.86
N GLY A 87 7.89 -18.42 -19.63
CA GLY A 87 6.56 -17.90 -19.25
C GLY A 87 6.51 -16.65 -18.38
N THR A 88 7.66 -16.05 -18.03
CA THR A 88 7.72 -14.85 -17.18
C THR A 88 8.20 -13.64 -17.97
N ILE A 89 7.45 -12.55 -17.91
CA ILE A 89 7.78 -11.27 -18.58
C ILE A 89 8.58 -10.41 -17.62
N ARG A 90 9.77 -9.97 -18.05
CA ARG A 90 10.64 -9.13 -17.23
C ARG A 90 10.37 -7.67 -17.54
N VAL A 91 10.02 -6.90 -16.51
CA VAL A 91 9.70 -5.49 -16.64
C VAL A 91 10.74 -4.67 -15.91
N GLY A 92 11.50 -3.87 -16.63
CA GLY A 92 12.36 -2.85 -16.07
C GLY A 92 11.53 -1.76 -15.42
N ILE A 93 11.85 -1.40 -14.19
CA ILE A 93 11.18 -0.30 -13.47
C ILE A 93 12.22 0.68 -12.93
N ASN A 94 11.90 1.97 -13.08
CA ASN A 94 12.59 3.08 -12.40
C ASN A 94 11.69 3.74 -11.36
N ASP A 95 10.40 3.45 -11.42
CA ASP A 95 9.38 3.91 -10.52
C ASP A 95 8.83 2.74 -9.69
N TYR A 96 8.76 2.94 -8.37
CA TYR A 96 8.21 1.99 -7.40
C TYR A 96 6.89 2.49 -6.81
N SER A 97 6.19 3.38 -7.51
CA SER A 97 4.90 3.87 -7.07
C SER A 97 3.93 2.70 -6.84
N ARG A 98 3.03 2.92 -5.88
CA ARG A 98 1.96 1.98 -5.58
C ARG A 98 1.16 1.65 -6.83
N ASP A 99 0.91 2.63 -7.69
CA ASP A 99 0.11 2.45 -8.89
C ASP A 99 0.81 1.55 -9.91
N THR A 100 2.10 1.78 -10.16
CA THR A 100 2.92 0.91 -11.03
C THR A 100 2.97 -0.52 -10.48
N ILE A 101 3.18 -0.69 -9.17
CA ILE A 101 3.23 -2.02 -8.54
C ILE A 101 1.85 -2.71 -8.55
N SER A 102 0.79 -2.00 -8.19
CA SER A 102 -0.59 -2.51 -8.15
C SER A 102 -1.07 -2.90 -9.54
N PHE A 103 -0.69 -2.11 -10.55
CA PHE A 103 -0.92 -2.43 -11.95
C PHE A 103 -0.33 -3.79 -12.33
N PHE A 104 0.95 -4.04 -12.06
CA PHE A 104 1.57 -5.33 -12.36
C PHE A 104 1.04 -6.47 -11.50
N LEU A 105 0.68 -6.22 -10.24
CA LEU A 105 0.05 -7.21 -9.35
C LEU A 105 -1.32 -7.65 -9.85
N ASN A 106 -2.16 -6.72 -10.32
CA ASN A 106 -3.48 -7.02 -10.88
C ASN A 106 -3.37 -7.90 -12.13
N VAL A 107 -2.34 -7.66 -12.95
CA VAL A 107 -2.17 -8.42 -14.20
C VAL A 107 -1.55 -9.78 -13.92
N ALA A 108 -0.72 -9.90 -12.88
CA ALA A 108 -0.24 -11.21 -12.41
C ALA A 108 -1.38 -12.14 -11.99
N GLN A 109 -2.49 -11.58 -11.48
CA GLN A 109 -3.69 -12.35 -11.13
C GLN A 109 -4.44 -12.90 -12.36
N SER A 110 -4.18 -12.36 -13.56
CA SER A 110 -4.73 -12.85 -14.84
C SER A 110 -3.97 -14.06 -15.42
N GLY A 111 -3.02 -14.63 -14.67
CA GLY A 111 -2.26 -15.82 -15.04
C GLY A 111 -0.99 -15.55 -15.85
N ILE A 112 -0.58 -14.27 -16.00
CA ILE A 112 0.66 -13.87 -16.66
C ILE A 112 1.74 -13.64 -15.59
N SER A 113 2.83 -14.40 -15.59
CA SER A 113 3.91 -14.20 -14.63
C SER A 113 4.76 -12.98 -15.02
N PHE A 114 5.04 -12.10 -14.06
CA PHE A 114 5.94 -10.96 -14.22
C PHE A 114 7.11 -11.02 -13.25
N SER A 115 8.25 -10.49 -13.67
CA SER A 115 9.39 -10.19 -12.80
C SER A 115 9.73 -8.72 -12.94
N LEU A 116 9.63 -7.97 -11.84
CA LEU A 116 10.04 -6.57 -11.81
C LEU A 116 11.55 -6.48 -11.59
N ILE A 117 12.24 -5.72 -12.44
CA ILE A 117 13.70 -5.57 -12.42
C ILE A 117 14.02 -4.08 -12.24
N PRO A 118 14.56 -3.67 -11.07
CA PRO A 118 15.17 -2.36 -10.88
C PRO A 118 16.22 -2.07 -11.96
N CYS A 119 16.04 -1.02 -12.77
CA CYS A 119 17.11 -0.63 -13.70
C CYS A 119 18.20 0.19 -13.01
N GLY A 120 17.85 0.92 -11.94
CA GLY A 120 18.80 1.75 -11.18
C GLY A 120 19.48 2.77 -12.10
N SER A 121 20.82 2.82 -12.07
CA SER A 121 21.61 3.68 -12.98
C SER A 121 21.91 3.03 -14.34
N SER A 122 21.39 1.83 -14.62
CA SER A 122 21.62 1.14 -15.89
C SER A 122 20.72 1.73 -16.97
N ASP A 123 21.22 1.85 -18.21
CA ASP A 123 20.44 2.28 -19.38
C ASP A 123 19.35 1.24 -19.73
N PRO A 124 18.05 1.54 -19.51
CA PRO A 124 16.98 0.59 -19.76
C PRO A 124 16.82 0.23 -21.24
N MET A 125 17.15 1.15 -22.16
CA MET A 125 17.13 0.89 -23.60
C MET A 125 18.19 -0.14 -23.99
N LYS A 126 19.36 -0.11 -23.34
CA LYS A 126 20.39 -1.15 -23.49
C LYS A 126 19.92 -2.49 -22.93
N LEU A 127 19.30 -2.49 -21.74
CA LEU A 127 18.77 -3.72 -21.12
C LEU A 127 17.68 -4.39 -21.99
N LEU A 128 16.84 -3.60 -22.67
CA LEU A 128 15.88 -4.09 -23.66
C LEU A 128 16.59 -4.73 -24.86
N ARG A 129 17.61 -4.08 -25.45
CA ARG A 129 18.39 -4.60 -26.57
C ARG A 129 19.13 -5.90 -26.25
N GLU A 130 19.70 -5.98 -25.06
CA GLU A 130 20.40 -7.18 -24.57
C GLU A 130 19.43 -8.29 -24.13
N GLY A 131 18.12 -8.00 -24.12
CA GLY A 131 17.09 -8.94 -23.70
C GLY A 131 17.20 -9.31 -22.22
N VAL A 132 17.71 -8.40 -21.38
CA VAL A 132 17.70 -8.53 -19.91
C VAL A 132 16.29 -8.25 -19.36
N ILE A 133 15.61 -7.27 -19.96
CA ILE A 133 14.19 -6.96 -19.74
C ILE A 133 13.43 -7.11 -21.07
N ASP A 134 12.14 -7.41 -20.98
CA ASP A 134 11.24 -7.54 -22.13
C ASP A 134 10.40 -6.26 -22.33
N LEU A 135 10.08 -5.59 -21.22
CA LEU A 135 9.36 -4.32 -21.15
C LEU A 135 10.13 -3.36 -20.24
N TRP A 136 9.97 -2.05 -20.46
CA TRP A 136 10.43 -1.01 -19.54
C TRP A 136 9.27 -0.06 -19.23
N SER A 137 8.97 0.15 -17.95
CA SER A 137 7.94 1.10 -17.50
C SER A 137 8.54 2.50 -17.35
N THR A 138 7.97 3.45 -18.09
CA THR A 138 8.40 4.86 -18.12
C THR A 138 7.31 5.74 -18.76
N SER A 139 7.56 7.04 -18.91
CA SER A 139 6.67 7.98 -19.61
C SER A 139 7.03 8.18 -21.09
N ASP A 140 6.16 8.88 -21.81
CA ASP A 140 6.35 9.36 -23.18
C ASP A 140 7.60 10.24 -23.33
N ALA A 141 8.02 10.97 -22.28
CA ALA A 141 9.24 11.77 -22.30
C ALA A 141 10.50 10.95 -22.61
N SER A 142 10.52 9.67 -22.23
CA SER A 142 11.65 8.78 -22.55
C SER A 142 11.72 8.38 -24.03
N MET A 143 10.74 8.80 -24.83
CA MET A 143 10.60 8.42 -26.23
C MET A 143 10.88 9.56 -27.22
N ASP A 144 11.04 10.80 -26.74
CA ASP A 144 11.23 11.98 -27.60
C ASP A 144 12.45 11.82 -28.54
N ASP A 145 13.54 11.24 -28.03
CA ASP A 145 14.78 10.96 -28.78
C ASP A 145 15.03 9.45 -29.02
N ALA A 146 14.04 8.60 -28.77
CA ALA A 146 14.23 7.15 -28.84
C ALA A 146 14.38 6.65 -30.29
N PRO A 147 15.30 5.72 -30.57
CA PRO A 147 15.43 5.11 -31.90
C PRO A 147 14.14 4.41 -32.35
N SER A 148 13.92 4.36 -33.66
CA SER A 148 12.75 3.69 -34.28
C SER A 148 12.71 2.17 -34.08
N SER A 149 13.72 1.57 -33.45
CA SER A 149 13.70 0.18 -32.99
C SER A 149 12.91 -0.03 -31.70
N PHE A 150 12.52 1.04 -31.01
CA PHE A 150 11.70 1.00 -29.79
C PHE A 150 10.26 1.42 -30.10
N ARG A 151 9.33 0.88 -29.34
CA ARG A 151 7.90 1.20 -29.39
C ARG A 151 7.44 1.58 -28.00
N PHE A 152 6.49 2.49 -27.95
CA PHE A 152 5.83 2.93 -26.74
C PHE A 152 4.36 2.59 -26.79
N ALA A 153 3.88 1.94 -25.75
CA ALA A 153 2.46 1.72 -25.50
C ALA A 153 2.05 2.59 -24.32
N GLY A 154 1.40 3.71 -24.60
CA GLY A 154 0.80 4.55 -23.56
C GLY A 154 -0.33 3.79 -22.86
N LEU A 155 -0.34 3.87 -21.53
CA LEU A 155 -1.27 3.17 -20.67
C LEU A 155 -2.18 4.17 -19.95
N VAL A 156 -1.60 5.11 -19.21
CA VAL A 156 -2.34 6.05 -18.36
C VAL A 156 -1.79 7.47 -18.49
N SER A 157 -2.68 8.46 -18.41
CA SER A 157 -2.27 9.86 -18.33
C SER A 157 -2.11 10.24 -16.87
N ALA A 158 -0.97 10.81 -16.53
CA ALA A 158 -0.66 11.32 -15.21
C ALA A 158 -0.73 12.85 -15.23
N SER A 159 -1.54 13.42 -14.35
CA SER A 159 -1.65 14.88 -14.17
C SER A 159 -0.71 15.36 -13.09
N GLN A 160 -0.14 16.55 -13.29
CA GLN A 160 0.76 17.17 -12.33
C GLN A 160 -0.02 17.73 -11.13
N SER A 161 0.57 17.64 -9.94
CA SER A 161 0.05 18.18 -8.69
C SER A 161 1.17 18.89 -7.93
N VAL A 162 0.77 19.85 -7.11
CA VAL A 162 1.66 20.57 -6.20
C VAL A 162 1.49 20.00 -4.81
N PHE A 163 2.60 19.73 -4.15
CA PHE A 163 2.66 19.22 -2.79
C PHE A 163 3.30 20.26 -1.89
N VAL A 164 2.63 20.55 -0.78
CA VAL A 164 3.05 21.57 0.18
C VAL A 164 2.85 21.10 1.61
N SER A 165 3.55 21.69 2.56
CA SER A 165 3.29 21.47 3.99
C SER A 165 1.88 21.94 4.39
N PRO A 166 1.19 21.34 5.38
CA PRO A 166 -0.17 21.75 5.77
C PRO A 166 -0.26 23.19 6.26
N THR A 167 0.86 23.74 6.75
CA THR A 167 0.98 25.13 7.19
C THR A 167 1.34 26.09 6.05
N HIS A 168 1.58 25.59 4.83
CA HIS A 168 1.97 26.41 3.69
C HIS A 168 0.82 27.31 3.23
N ARG A 169 1.13 28.53 2.73
CA ARG A 169 0.08 29.51 2.32
C ARG A 169 -0.86 28.98 1.23
N LEU A 170 -0.35 28.07 0.40
CA LEU A 170 -1.11 27.48 -0.71
C LEU A 170 -1.97 26.29 -0.28
N ALA A 171 -1.80 25.74 0.92
CA ALA A 171 -2.46 24.49 1.36
C ALA A 171 -3.99 24.52 1.26
N ASN A 172 -4.62 25.68 1.42
CA ASN A 172 -6.08 25.82 1.36
C ASN A 172 -6.64 26.03 -0.06
N ARG A 173 -5.81 25.95 -1.10
CA ARG A 173 -6.22 26.17 -2.49
C ARG A 173 -6.80 24.88 -3.06
N SER A 174 -7.92 24.98 -3.77
CA SER A 174 -8.55 23.85 -4.46
C SER A 174 -7.83 23.45 -5.74
N SER A 175 -7.06 24.36 -6.34
CA SER A 175 -6.27 24.18 -7.56
C SER A 175 -5.24 25.31 -7.68
N LEU A 176 -4.19 25.07 -8.46
CA LEU A 176 -3.12 26.04 -8.76
C LEU A 176 -2.83 26.10 -10.26
N THR A 177 -2.25 27.20 -10.71
CA THR A 177 -1.60 27.35 -12.01
C THR A 177 -0.08 27.45 -11.88
N VAL A 178 0.66 27.30 -12.98
CA VAL A 178 2.13 27.51 -12.96
C VAL A 178 2.48 28.94 -12.51
N ASP A 179 1.67 29.94 -12.88
CA ASP A 179 1.87 31.33 -12.44
C ASP A 179 1.74 31.52 -10.92
N ASP A 180 0.91 30.70 -10.24
CA ASP A 180 0.77 30.75 -8.78
C ASP A 180 2.08 30.36 -8.05
N LEU A 181 2.99 29.63 -8.73
CA LEU A 181 4.24 29.11 -8.17
C LEU A 181 5.44 30.03 -8.37
N LYS A 182 5.32 31.14 -9.11
CA LYS A 182 6.47 32.00 -9.48
C LYS A 182 7.22 32.63 -8.31
N ASN A 183 6.58 32.73 -7.15
CA ASN A 183 7.14 33.32 -5.94
C ASN A 183 7.55 32.25 -4.90
N GLU A 184 7.54 30.98 -5.28
CA GLU A 184 7.93 29.86 -4.42
C GLU A 184 9.29 29.31 -4.85
N THR A 185 9.98 28.62 -3.94
CA THR A 185 11.04 27.68 -4.32
C THR A 185 10.38 26.40 -4.80
N VAL A 186 10.50 26.12 -6.09
CA VAL A 186 9.81 25.00 -6.75
C VAL A 186 10.77 23.85 -6.99
N TRP A 187 10.48 22.70 -6.38
CA TRP A 187 11.24 21.47 -6.55
C TRP A 187 10.63 20.62 -7.67
N LEU A 188 11.42 20.34 -8.70
CA LEU A 188 11.01 19.61 -9.90
C LEU A 188 11.95 18.44 -10.19
N TRP A 189 11.48 17.51 -11.02
CA TRP A 189 12.32 16.48 -11.61
C TRP A 189 13.49 17.13 -12.38
N PRO A 190 14.73 16.59 -12.28
CA PRO A 190 15.87 17.10 -13.05
C PRO A 190 15.62 17.03 -14.56
N ARG A 191 16.24 17.94 -15.32
CA ARG A 191 16.17 17.89 -16.80
C ARG A 191 16.71 16.55 -17.33
N GLY A 192 16.11 16.05 -18.39
CA GLY A 192 16.50 14.78 -19.03
C GLY A 192 16.03 13.52 -18.29
N THR A 193 15.13 13.66 -17.32
CA THR A 193 14.41 12.54 -16.70
C THR A 193 13.08 12.28 -17.41
N ALA A 194 12.37 11.24 -16.99
CA ALA A 194 11.15 10.77 -17.63
C ALA A 194 9.90 11.61 -17.28
N SER A 195 9.97 12.94 -17.34
CA SER A 195 8.78 13.81 -17.18
C SER A 195 8.87 15.04 -18.09
N ASN A 196 7.97 15.11 -19.07
CA ASN A 196 7.82 16.27 -19.93
C ASN A 196 6.99 17.36 -19.24
N GLY A 197 6.05 16.97 -18.37
CA GLY A 197 5.33 17.87 -17.48
C GLY A 197 6.27 18.76 -16.67
N ALA A 198 7.23 18.15 -15.97
CA ALA A 198 8.21 18.89 -15.17
C ALA A 198 9.10 19.82 -16.02
N ASN A 199 9.51 19.39 -17.21
CA ASN A 199 10.30 20.22 -18.13
C ASN A 199 9.51 21.46 -18.59
N CYS A 200 8.23 21.31 -18.94
CA CYS A 200 7.38 22.44 -19.35
C CYS A 200 7.18 23.44 -18.21
N ILE A 201 6.91 22.96 -16.99
CA ILE A 201 6.71 23.80 -15.81
C ILE A 201 8.00 24.57 -15.49
N ARG A 202 9.15 23.89 -15.57
CA ARG A 202 10.46 24.53 -15.41
C ARG A 202 10.71 25.64 -16.43
N ASP A 203 10.52 25.35 -17.71
CA ASP A 203 10.73 26.33 -18.79
C ASP A 203 9.82 27.56 -18.65
N GLU A 204 8.65 27.41 -18.04
CA GLU A 204 7.73 28.51 -17.75
C GLU A 204 8.18 29.31 -16.52
N LEU A 205 8.51 28.64 -15.42
CA LEU A 205 8.99 29.29 -14.18
C LEU A 205 10.31 30.04 -14.37
N GLU A 206 11.25 29.48 -15.14
CA GLU A 206 12.53 30.12 -15.46
C GLU A 206 12.33 31.43 -16.26
N LYS A 207 11.28 31.55 -17.09
CA LYS A 207 10.96 32.81 -17.78
C LYS A 207 10.52 33.92 -16.83
N PHE A 208 9.91 33.56 -15.70
CA PHE A 208 9.51 34.49 -14.66
C PHE A 208 10.63 34.79 -13.65
N GLY A 209 11.79 34.15 -13.78
CA GLY A 209 12.90 34.26 -12.83
C GLY A 209 12.61 33.62 -11.48
N ALA A 210 11.71 32.63 -11.44
CA ALA A 210 11.38 31.89 -10.22
C ALA A 210 12.56 31.00 -9.78
N ASP A 211 12.60 30.68 -8.49
CA ASP A 211 13.62 29.80 -7.91
C ASP A 211 13.21 28.33 -8.13
N VAL A 212 13.94 27.63 -9.00
CA VAL A 212 13.65 26.24 -9.37
C VAL A 212 14.82 25.36 -8.97
N ALA A 213 14.54 24.32 -8.19
CA ALA A 213 15.52 23.38 -7.68
C ALA A 213 15.24 21.95 -8.15
N ASP A 214 16.30 21.16 -8.28
CA ASP A 214 16.23 19.75 -8.65
C ASP A 214 16.17 18.89 -7.40
N PHE A 215 15.21 17.96 -7.34
CA PHE A 215 15.24 16.91 -6.34
C PHE A 215 15.83 15.60 -6.91
N ILE A 216 16.35 14.74 -6.02
CA ILE A 216 16.98 13.47 -6.40
C ILE A 216 15.89 12.44 -6.78
N PRO A 217 15.90 11.84 -7.98
CA PRO A 217 14.93 10.81 -8.34
C PRO A 217 14.97 9.57 -7.43
N GLY A 218 13.83 8.92 -7.24
CA GLY A 218 13.76 7.55 -6.67
C GLY A 218 13.62 7.45 -5.16
N VAL A 219 13.47 8.56 -4.42
CA VAL A 219 13.24 8.54 -2.98
C VAL A 219 11.91 9.20 -2.64
N PRO A 220 10.83 8.43 -2.44
CA PRO A 220 9.61 8.83 -1.72
C PRO A 220 9.74 9.90 -0.63
N ALA A 221 10.76 9.80 0.22
CA ALA A 221 10.99 10.69 1.35
C ALA A 221 11.36 12.14 0.96
N ILE A 222 11.66 12.38 -0.31
CA ILE A 222 12.01 13.71 -0.84
C ILE A 222 10.81 14.64 -0.85
N VAL A 223 9.62 14.15 -1.23
CA VAL A 223 8.41 14.97 -1.15
C VAL A 223 8.19 15.41 0.30
N THR A 224 8.30 14.51 1.28
CA THR A 224 8.19 14.85 2.70
C THR A 224 9.33 15.74 3.20
N ALA A 225 10.54 15.61 2.67
CA ALA A 225 11.69 16.41 3.12
C ALA A 225 11.69 17.85 2.56
N PHE A 226 11.12 18.08 1.38
CA PHE A 226 11.19 19.39 0.70
C PHE A 226 9.91 20.23 0.81
N ILE A 227 8.78 19.66 1.25
CA ILE A 227 7.53 20.41 1.44
C ILE A 227 7.60 21.51 2.50
N ASP A 228 8.58 21.44 3.42
CA ASP A 228 8.82 22.48 4.43
C ASP A 228 9.79 23.58 3.93
N GLU A 229 10.56 23.29 2.86
CA GLU A 229 11.54 24.21 2.26
C GLU A 229 10.99 24.87 0.97
N GLY A 230 9.78 24.51 0.53
CA GLY A 230 9.16 25.04 -0.67
C GLY A 230 7.97 24.21 -1.16
N VAL A 231 7.71 24.29 -2.46
CA VAL A 231 6.64 23.53 -3.12
C VAL A 231 7.25 22.45 -4.00
N VAL A 232 6.70 21.24 -3.95
CA VAL A 232 7.16 20.12 -4.79
C VAL A 232 6.12 19.87 -5.86
N VAL A 233 6.53 19.79 -7.12
CA VAL A 233 5.62 19.46 -8.22
C VAL A 233 5.90 18.04 -8.71
N TYR A 234 4.84 17.23 -8.79
CA TYR A 234 4.94 15.80 -9.08
C TYR A 234 3.64 15.25 -9.71
N ASP A 235 3.73 14.14 -10.43
CA ASP A 235 2.57 13.44 -10.98
C ASP A 235 1.66 12.83 -9.89
N ALA A 236 0.35 13.04 -10.03
CA ALA A 236 -0.70 12.75 -9.04
C ALA A 236 -0.93 11.27 -8.69
N GLY A 237 -0.20 10.32 -9.29
CA GLY A 237 -0.27 8.86 -9.00
C GLY A 237 0.94 8.31 -8.23
N TYR A 238 1.89 9.16 -7.85
CA TYR A 238 3.20 8.72 -7.37
C TYR A 238 3.42 8.88 -5.86
N LEU A 239 2.37 9.11 -5.07
CA LEU A 239 2.59 9.36 -3.64
C LEU A 239 2.91 8.07 -2.87
N PRO A 240 4.08 7.99 -2.22
CA PRO A 240 4.35 6.97 -1.23
C PRO A 240 3.55 7.24 0.04
N PRO A 241 3.13 6.22 0.81
CA PRO A 241 2.38 6.41 2.06
C PRO A 241 3.04 7.35 3.07
N SER A 242 4.36 7.50 3.03
CA SER A 242 5.14 8.41 3.89
C SER A 242 4.92 9.92 3.62
N THR A 243 4.16 10.27 2.59
CA THR A 243 3.83 11.66 2.22
C THR A 243 2.49 12.14 2.79
N GLN A 244 1.86 11.38 3.70
CA GLN A 244 0.59 11.70 4.38
C GLN A 244 0.57 13.03 5.15
N ALA A 245 1.74 13.65 5.36
CA ALA A 245 1.88 14.98 5.95
C ALA A 245 1.76 16.12 4.91
N ALA A 246 1.81 15.84 3.60
CA ALA A 246 1.72 16.86 2.56
C ALA A 246 0.26 17.09 2.12
N VAL A 247 -0.06 18.34 1.77
CA VAL A 247 -1.30 18.71 1.08
C VAL A 247 -1.06 18.67 -0.42
N GLN A 248 -1.84 17.84 -1.12
CA GLN A 248 -1.85 17.74 -2.58
C GLN A 248 -2.85 18.73 -3.18
N ILE A 249 -2.41 19.51 -4.15
CA ILE A 249 -3.23 20.50 -4.85
C ILE A 249 -3.09 20.28 -6.36
N PRO A 250 -4.18 20.08 -7.13
CA PRO A 250 -4.10 19.90 -8.57
C PRO A 250 -3.49 21.12 -9.28
N LEU A 251 -2.59 20.87 -10.24
CA LEU A 251 -2.05 21.88 -11.15
C LEU A 251 -2.83 21.82 -12.48
N VAL A 252 -3.60 22.85 -12.81
CA VAL A 252 -4.62 22.76 -13.88
C VAL A 252 -4.11 23.11 -15.29
N ASP A 253 -2.99 23.82 -15.38
CA ASP A 253 -2.33 24.23 -16.62
C ASP A 253 -1.00 23.50 -16.87
N GLY A 254 -0.69 22.52 -16.02
CA GLY A 254 0.44 21.61 -16.23
C GLY A 254 0.21 20.67 -17.41
N ARG A 255 1.29 20.31 -18.12
CA ARG A 255 1.25 19.23 -19.12
C ARG A 255 1.12 17.89 -18.40
N ASN A 256 0.17 17.07 -18.84
CA ASN A 256 0.08 15.68 -18.42
C ASN A 256 1.15 14.83 -19.12
N ASP A 257 1.81 13.96 -18.35
CA ASP A 257 2.67 12.92 -18.90
C ASP A 257 1.83 11.68 -19.23
N VAL A 258 2.28 10.88 -20.21
CA VAL A 258 1.65 9.59 -20.51
C VAL A 258 2.58 8.50 -20.03
N LEU A 259 2.17 7.77 -19.01
CA LEU A 259 2.88 6.60 -18.51
C LEU A 259 2.55 5.39 -19.37
N GLY A 260 3.54 4.55 -19.60
CA GLY A 260 3.39 3.40 -20.46
C GLY A 260 4.55 2.42 -20.42
N LEU A 261 4.64 1.62 -21.48
CA LEU A 261 5.63 0.58 -21.64
C LEU A 261 6.43 0.77 -22.91
N VAL A 262 7.75 0.77 -22.76
CA VAL A 262 8.71 0.75 -23.87
C VAL A 262 9.16 -0.69 -24.12
N TYR A 263 9.21 -1.08 -25.39
CA TYR A 263 9.64 -2.40 -25.81
C TYR A 263 10.29 -2.37 -27.21
N LEU A 264 11.02 -3.43 -27.57
CA LEU A 264 11.60 -3.53 -28.90
C LEU A 264 10.53 -3.81 -29.96
N ALA A 265 10.60 -3.10 -31.09
CA ALA A 265 9.69 -3.30 -32.22
C ALA A 265 9.68 -4.75 -32.72
N SER A 266 10.82 -5.45 -32.65
CA SER A 266 10.95 -6.88 -32.99
C SER A 266 10.14 -7.81 -32.08
N GLN A 267 9.74 -7.37 -30.89
CA GLN A 267 8.94 -8.14 -29.94
C GLN A 267 7.44 -7.82 -30.02
N SER A 268 7.01 -6.97 -30.95
CA SER A 268 5.63 -6.49 -31.03
C SER A 268 4.59 -7.61 -31.13
N GLU A 269 4.84 -8.65 -31.94
CA GLU A 269 3.88 -9.76 -32.08
C GLU A 269 3.68 -10.53 -30.77
N LYS A 270 4.77 -10.75 -30.02
CA LYS A 270 4.74 -11.43 -28.73
C LYS A 270 4.04 -10.58 -27.66
N LEU A 271 4.35 -9.29 -27.59
CA LEU A 271 3.95 -8.43 -26.48
C LEU A 271 2.60 -7.74 -26.68
N ARG A 272 2.11 -7.58 -27.91
CA ARG A 272 0.85 -6.88 -28.19
C ARG A 272 -0.38 -7.45 -27.46
N PRO A 273 -0.60 -8.78 -27.37
CA PRO A 273 -1.71 -9.32 -26.59
C PRO A 273 -1.60 -9.02 -25.10
N ILE A 274 -0.38 -9.07 -24.57
CA ILE A 274 -0.08 -8.76 -23.17
C ILE A 274 -0.36 -7.27 -22.92
N ILE A 275 0.18 -6.37 -23.74
CA ILE A 275 -0.03 -4.92 -23.63
C ILE A 275 -1.52 -4.56 -23.75
N LYS A 276 -2.26 -5.25 -24.62
CA LYS A 276 -3.70 -5.06 -24.73
C LYS A 276 -4.43 -5.50 -23.45
N ASN A 277 -4.11 -6.67 -22.92
CA ASN A 277 -4.67 -7.15 -21.66
C ASN A 277 -4.31 -6.21 -20.49
N LEU A 278 -3.06 -5.76 -20.45
CA LEU A 278 -2.56 -4.75 -19.52
C LEU A 278 -3.40 -3.47 -19.57
N ALA A 279 -3.66 -2.93 -20.77
CA ALA A 279 -4.47 -1.73 -20.95
C ALA A 279 -5.93 -1.91 -20.48
N GLU A 280 -6.49 -3.11 -20.63
CA GLU A 280 -7.86 -3.45 -20.18
C GLU A 280 -7.99 -3.52 -18.64
N HIS A 281 -6.89 -3.70 -17.91
CA HIS A 281 -6.85 -3.79 -16.44
C HIS A 281 -6.31 -2.52 -15.77
N ILE A 282 -6.09 -1.45 -16.53
CA ILE A 282 -5.78 -0.14 -15.95
C ILE A 282 -7.03 0.30 -15.18
N PRO A 283 -6.92 0.55 -13.86
CA PRO A 283 -8.02 1.12 -13.10
C PRO A 283 -8.45 2.41 -13.79
N ASN A 284 -9.75 2.59 -14.02
CA ASN A 284 -10.32 3.82 -14.59
C ASN A 284 -10.19 4.95 -13.53
N ASN A 285 -8.96 5.41 -13.28
CA ASN A 285 -8.58 6.40 -12.27
C ASN A 285 -8.32 7.78 -12.90
N GLN A 286 -8.79 8.02 -14.14
CA GLN A 286 -8.89 9.39 -14.63
C GLN A 286 -9.99 10.08 -13.81
N ASN A 287 -9.59 10.92 -12.85
CA ASN A 287 -10.41 11.68 -11.89
C ASN A 287 -10.98 10.92 -10.68
N ARG A 288 -10.18 10.13 -9.96
CA ARG A 288 -10.51 9.83 -8.55
C ARG A 288 -9.75 10.77 -7.63
N THR A 289 -10.43 11.82 -7.17
CA THR A 289 -10.07 12.49 -5.92
C THR A 289 -10.16 11.43 -4.83
N ILE A 290 -9.04 11.02 -4.23
CA ILE A 290 -9.08 10.16 -3.04
C ILE A 290 -9.86 10.96 -2.00
N THR A 291 -11.02 10.45 -1.59
CA THR A 291 -11.84 11.13 -0.61
C THR A 291 -11.14 11.09 0.75
N SER A 292 -11.40 12.09 1.59
CA SER A 292 -10.87 12.15 2.96
C SER A 292 -11.18 10.88 3.78
N SER A 293 -12.24 10.15 3.42
CA SER A 293 -12.70 8.90 4.03
C SER A 293 -11.89 7.66 3.59
N GLU A 294 -11.48 7.58 2.31
CA GLU A 294 -10.60 6.49 1.83
C GLU A 294 -9.19 6.64 2.42
N LEU A 295 -8.69 7.88 2.54
CA LEU A 295 -7.46 8.19 3.28
C LEU A 295 -7.59 7.86 4.77
N ALA A 296 -8.73 8.10 5.40
CA ALA A 296 -8.97 7.74 6.80
C ALA A 296 -8.99 6.22 7.01
N ALA A 297 -9.68 5.47 6.15
CA ALA A 297 -9.70 4.00 6.23
C ALA A 297 -8.30 3.39 6.02
N GLU A 298 -7.51 3.95 5.09
CA GLU A 298 -6.14 3.52 4.88
C GLU A 298 -5.21 3.87 6.06
N ARG A 299 -5.39 5.05 6.68
CA ARG A 299 -4.70 5.43 7.93
C ARG A 299 -5.03 4.47 9.06
N ILE A 300 -6.29 4.08 9.21
CA ILE A 300 -6.74 3.13 10.23
C ILE A 300 -6.08 1.76 10.02
N VAL A 301 -6.12 1.22 8.79
CA VAL A 301 -5.50 -0.08 8.48
C VAL A 301 -3.98 -0.03 8.68
N SER A 302 -3.32 1.04 8.22
CA SER A 302 -1.87 1.20 8.37
C SER A 302 -1.45 1.26 9.84
N VAL A 303 -2.17 2.00 10.69
CA VAL A 303 -1.85 2.12 12.12
C VAL A 303 -2.04 0.78 12.84
N LEU A 304 -3.10 0.03 12.53
CA LEU A 304 -3.33 -1.29 13.11
C LEU A 304 -2.23 -2.29 12.74
N ASP A 305 -1.82 -2.31 11.46
CA ASP A 305 -0.72 -3.14 10.99
C ASP A 305 0.62 -2.74 11.62
N GLU A 306 0.86 -1.45 11.81
CA GLU A 306 2.08 -0.95 12.42
C GLU A 306 2.16 -1.27 13.92
N ILE A 307 1.06 -1.13 14.66
CA ILE A 307 0.93 -1.59 16.06
C ILE A 307 1.22 -3.09 16.15
N SER A 308 0.57 -3.91 15.31
CA SER A 308 0.79 -5.36 15.26
C SER A 308 2.25 -5.69 14.98
N SER A 309 2.85 -5.04 13.98
CA SER A 309 4.26 -5.23 13.65
C SER A 309 5.18 -4.85 14.80
N THR A 310 4.92 -3.72 15.48
CA THR A 310 5.71 -3.18 16.60
C THR A 310 5.68 -4.12 17.80
N VAL A 311 4.51 -4.70 18.10
CA VAL A 311 4.37 -5.77 19.10
C VAL A 311 5.27 -6.96 18.75
N ARG A 312 5.24 -7.46 17.50
CA ARG A 312 6.05 -8.64 17.11
C ARG A 312 7.55 -8.45 17.30
N ARG A 313 8.06 -7.23 17.10
CA ARG A 313 9.49 -6.88 17.25
C ARG A 313 9.85 -6.39 18.66
N GLY A 314 8.89 -6.29 19.58
CA GLY A 314 9.12 -5.83 20.95
C GLY A 314 9.48 -4.33 21.04
N GLY A 315 8.89 -3.49 20.19
CA GLY A 315 9.18 -2.06 20.06
C GLY A 315 8.56 -1.19 21.16
N MET A 316 9.01 -1.34 22.40
CA MET A 316 8.43 -0.62 23.57
C MET A 316 8.47 0.92 23.45
N LYS A 317 9.43 1.49 22.72
CA LYS A 317 9.54 2.95 22.55
C LYS A 317 8.53 3.52 21.55
N ASP A 318 8.09 2.68 20.61
CA ASP A 318 7.32 3.11 19.44
C ASP A 318 5.81 2.85 19.67
N ILE A 319 5.46 1.91 20.57
CA ILE A 319 4.09 1.44 20.74
C ILE A 319 3.14 2.47 21.38
N ILE A 320 3.60 3.27 22.35
CA ILE A 320 2.74 4.30 22.98
C ILE A 320 2.36 5.39 21.96
N PRO A 321 3.32 6.02 21.23
CA PRO A 321 2.98 6.99 20.20
C PRO A 321 2.01 6.45 19.15
N LEU A 322 2.16 5.20 18.73
CA LEU A 322 1.27 4.57 17.75
C LEU A 322 -0.15 4.36 18.29
N VAL A 323 -0.28 3.95 19.56
CA VAL A 323 -1.59 3.79 20.21
C VAL A 323 -2.28 5.14 20.42
N GLU A 324 -1.54 6.15 20.86
CA GLU A 324 -2.04 7.53 21.01
C GLU A 324 -2.52 8.09 19.67
N TYR A 325 -1.73 7.90 18.61
CA TYR A 325 -2.10 8.29 17.26
C TYR A 325 -3.35 7.55 16.77
N GLY A 326 -3.49 6.25 17.06
CA GLY A 326 -4.69 5.49 16.73
C GLY A 326 -5.96 6.04 17.41
N ILE A 327 -5.85 6.46 18.68
CA ILE A 327 -6.95 7.10 19.42
C ILE A 327 -7.28 8.48 18.83
N GLU A 328 -6.27 9.27 18.48
CA GLU A 328 -6.45 10.59 17.84
C GLU A 328 -7.15 10.47 16.48
N LEU A 329 -6.93 9.38 15.75
CA LEU A 329 -7.64 9.04 14.51
C LEU A 329 -9.08 8.53 14.74
N GLY A 330 -9.53 8.42 15.98
CA GLY A 330 -10.87 7.96 16.34
C GLY A 330 -11.06 6.45 16.27
N ILE A 331 -9.98 5.66 16.26
CA ILE A 331 -10.05 4.19 16.33
C ILE A 331 -10.42 3.79 17.76
N SER A 332 -11.46 2.96 17.92
CA SER A 332 -11.88 2.49 19.24
C SER A 332 -10.79 1.67 19.94
N ALA A 333 -10.77 1.73 21.27
CA ALA A 333 -9.83 0.99 22.10
C ALA A 333 -9.94 -0.52 21.85
N HIS A 334 -11.16 -1.00 21.64
CA HIS A 334 -11.44 -2.38 21.23
C HIS A 334 -10.82 -2.74 19.87
N HIS A 335 -10.84 -1.84 18.89
CA HIS A 335 -10.29 -2.10 17.57
C HIS A 335 -8.74 -2.09 17.60
N LEU A 336 -8.13 -1.14 18.32
CA LEU A 336 -6.67 -1.12 18.57
C LEU A 336 -6.20 -2.38 19.30
N LEU A 337 -6.97 -2.87 20.27
CA LEU A 337 -6.71 -4.12 20.96
C LEU A 337 -6.81 -5.33 20.02
N ASN A 338 -7.94 -5.50 19.34
CA ASN A 338 -8.23 -6.73 18.58
C ASN A 338 -7.41 -6.85 17.30
N ARG A 339 -7.24 -5.76 16.56
CA ARG A 339 -6.61 -5.77 15.23
C ARG A 339 -5.16 -5.28 15.23
N GLY A 340 -4.73 -4.57 16.28
CA GLY A 340 -3.32 -4.23 16.50
C GLY A 340 -2.65 -5.21 17.47
N LEU A 341 -2.95 -5.08 18.76
CA LEU A 341 -2.21 -5.75 19.84
C LEU A 341 -2.36 -7.28 19.81
N LEU A 342 -3.60 -7.79 19.76
CA LEU A 342 -3.86 -9.22 19.74
C LEU A 342 -3.40 -9.87 18.44
N ALA A 343 -3.51 -9.17 17.31
CA ALA A 343 -2.97 -9.65 16.03
C ALA A 343 -1.44 -9.85 16.10
N GLY A 344 -0.72 -8.88 16.66
CA GLY A 344 0.72 -8.98 16.89
C GLY A 344 1.07 -10.13 17.85
N MET A 345 0.35 -10.25 18.95
CA MET A 345 0.54 -11.33 19.95
C MET A 345 0.28 -12.73 19.39
N ASN A 346 -0.77 -12.90 18.59
CA ASN A 346 -1.10 -14.18 17.95
C ASN A 346 0.00 -14.60 16.97
N ALA A 347 0.47 -13.67 16.13
CA ALA A 347 1.56 -13.93 15.20
C ALA A 347 2.87 -14.28 15.93
N THR A 348 3.19 -13.58 17.02
CA THR A 348 4.35 -13.90 17.87
C THR A 348 4.21 -15.28 18.52
N SER A 349 3.03 -15.62 19.03
CA SER A 349 2.76 -16.93 19.64
C SER A 349 2.92 -18.07 18.63
N GLU A 350 2.39 -17.90 17.42
CA GLU A 350 2.58 -18.88 16.33
C GLU A 350 4.06 -19.04 15.95
N ALA A 351 4.79 -17.93 15.79
CA ALA A 351 6.21 -17.97 15.47
C ALA A 351 7.03 -18.68 16.57
N PHE A 352 6.65 -18.50 17.84
CA PHE A 352 7.29 -19.20 18.96
C PHE A 352 7.00 -20.71 18.93
N GLN A 353 5.75 -21.11 18.67
CA GLN A 353 5.38 -22.53 18.53
C GLN A 353 6.10 -23.22 17.36
N LYS A 354 6.36 -22.48 16.27
CA LYS A 354 7.13 -22.94 15.11
C LYS A 354 8.65 -22.96 15.36
N GLY A 355 9.12 -22.43 16.50
CA GLY A 355 10.54 -22.31 16.82
C GLY A 355 11.28 -21.24 16.01
N GLU A 356 10.55 -20.29 15.41
CA GLU A 356 11.09 -19.20 14.58
C GLU A 356 11.62 -18.03 15.42
N ILE A 357 11.13 -17.88 16.66
CA ILE A 357 11.58 -16.88 17.63
C ILE A 357 11.88 -17.53 18.99
N PHE A 358 12.72 -16.90 19.81
CA PHE A 358 13.08 -17.40 21.13
C PHE A 358 12.27 -16.73 22.25
N THR A 359 12.38 -17.28 23.46
CA THR A 359 11.64 -16.82 24.65
C THR A 359 11.88 -15.34 24.96
N THR A 360 13.06 -14.81 24.65
CA THR A 360 13.39 -13.39 24.86
C THR A 360 12.57 -12.45 24.00
N GLU A 361 12.34 -12.80 22.74
CA GLU A 361 11.54 -12.05 21.78
C GLU A 361 10.05 -12.14 22.12
N MET A 362 9.60 -13.32 22.56
CA MET A 362 8.25 -13.50 23.09
C MET A 362 8.00 -12.61 24.31
N MET A 363 8.92 -12.57 25.27
CA MET A 363 8.80 -11.73 26.47
C MET A 363 8.84 -10.23 26.13
N ALA A 364 9.62 -9.83 25.12
CA ALA A 364 9.65 -8.44 24.64
C ALA A 364 8.32 -8.03 24.00
N ALA A 365 7.70 -8.91 23.20
CA ALA A 365 6.38 -8.68 22.62
C ALA A 365 5.29 -8.56 23.70
N VAL A 366 5.29 -9.46 24.70
CA VAL A 366 4.37 -9.41 25.85
C VAL A 366 4.50 -8.08 26.59
N ALA A 367 5.72 -7.68 26.92
CA ALA A 367 5.95 -6.43 27.65
C ALA A 367 5.59 -5.18 26.82
N THR A 368 5.76 -5.23 25.48
CA THR A 368 5.32 -4.16 24.57
C THR A 368 3.79 -4.07 24.51
N SER A 369 3.09 -5.21 24.44
CA SER A 369 1.62 -5.27 24.48
C SER A 369 1.05 -4.80 25.81
N ASN A 370 1.67 -5.15 26.94
CA ASN A 370 1.22 -4.68 28.26
C ASN A 370 1.34 -3.16 28.38
N LEU A 371 2.44 -2.57 27.88
CA LEU A 371 2.63 -1.13 27.85
C LEU A 371 1.54 -0.41 27.05
N ALA A 372 1.13 -0.99 25.92
CA ALA A 372 0.03 -0.49 25.11
C ALA A 372 -1.33 -0.65 25.80
N MET A 373 -1.54 -1.79 26.47
CA MET A 373 -2.78 -2.09 27.19
C MET A 373 -2.99 -1.14 28.38
N ASP A 374 -1.94 -0.83 29.13
CA ASP A 374 -1.98 0.16 30.22
C ASP A 374 -2.44 1.54 29.71
N LYS A 375 -2.03 1.90 28.47
CA LYS A 375 -2.45 3.13 27.82
C LYS A 375 -3.90 3.10 27.34
N LEU A 376 -4.38 1.95 26.86
CA LEU A 376 -5.76 1.75 26.41
C LEU A 376 -6.76 1.61 27.56
N GLN A 377 -6.30 1.21 28.76
CA GLN A 377 -7.16 0.93 29.92
C GLN A 377 -8.21 2.03 30.23
N PRO A 378 -7.86 3.34 30.22
CA PRO A 378 -8.81 4.41 30.49
C PRO A 378 -9.89 4.58 29.42
N TYR A 379 -9.63 4.10 28.20
CA TYR A 379 -10.53 4.29 27.05
C TYR A 379 -11.59 3.19 26.94
N PHE A 380 -11.35 2.01 27.51
CA PHE A 380 -12.39 0.97 27.60
C PHE A 380 -13.57 1.39 28.48
N ALA A 381 -13.30 2.07 29.61
CA ALA A 381 -14.35 2.54 30.52
C ALA A 381 -15.16 3.73 29.98
N ALA A 382 -14.64 4.45 28.98
CA ALA A 382 -15.34 5.52 28.28
C ALA A 382 -16.22 5.02 27.11
N GLU A 383 -16.05 3.77 26.69
CA GLU A 383 -16.77 3.14 25.58
C GLU A 383 -18.02 2.34 26.01
N ASP A 384 -18.20 2.07 27.30
CA ASP A 384 -19.32 1.29 27.86
C ASP A 384 -20.72 1.99 27.77
N GLU A 385 -20.84 3.11 27.06
CA GLU A 385 -22.10 3.89 26.93
C GLU A 385 -22.63 4.07 25.48
N LYS A 386 -22.09 3.38 24.47
CA LYS A 386 -22.72 3.37 23.13
C LYS A 386 -23.61 2.13 22.93
N PRO A 387 -24.91 2.30 22.60
CA PRO A 387 -25.79 1.17 22.32
C PRO A 387 -25.32 0.43 21.06
N ILE A 388 -25.18 -0.90 21.17
CA ILE A 388 -24.92 -1.80 20.05
C ILE A 388 -26.16 -1.76 19.13
N LEU A 389 -26.02 -1.26 17.91
CA LEU A 389 -27.09 -1.08 16.91
C LEU A 389 -27.62 -2.40 16.31
N GLY A 390 -27.23 -3.55 16.86
CA GLY A 390 -27.49 -4.89 16.30
C GLY A 390 -26.29 -5.44 15.51
N THR A 391 -26.54 -6.55 14.79
CA THR A 391 -25.55 -7.25 13.96
C THR A 391 -25.95 -7.20 12.48
N ALA A 392 -25.01 -6.82 11.62
CA ALA A 392 -25.15 -6.93 10.17
C ALA A 392 -24.59 -8.27 9.68
N VAL A 393 -25.19 -8.86 8.65
CA VAL A 393 -24.65 -10.02 7.93
C VAL A 393 -24.38 -9.65 6.48
N ILE A 394 -23.23 -10.08 5.94
CA ILE A 394 -22.81 -9.74 4.57
C ILE A 394 -22.29 -10.96 3.80
N GLY A 395 -22.63 -11.07 2.51
CA GLY A 395 -22.16 -12.15 1.65
C GLY A 395 -22.26 -11.82 0.15
N THR A 396 -21.44 -12.48 -0.68
CA THR A 396 -21.68 -12.46 -2.13
C THR A 396 -22.68 -13.55 -2.50
N VAL A 397 -23.50 -13.29 -3.51
CA VAL A 397 -24.52 -14.26 -3.93
C VAL A 397 -23.90 -15.51 -4.55
N LEU A 398 -24.64 -16.61 -4.53
CA LEU A 398 -24.29 -17.84 -5.24
C LEU A 398 -23.91 -17.51 -6.70
N GLY A 399 -22.86 -18.12 -7.21
CA GLY A 399 -22.29 -17.82 -8.53
C GLY A 399 -21.26 -16.70 -8.52
N ASP A 400 -21.28 -15.78 -7.57
CA ASP A 400 -20.39 -14.62 -7.52
C ASP A 400 -19.22 -14.80 -6.54
N ARG A 401 -17.96 -14.63 -7.01
CA ARG A 401 -16.74 -14.75 -6.18
C ARG A 401 -16.13 -13.41 -5.77
N HIS A 402 -16.65 -12.29 -6.26
CA HIS A 402 -15.98 -11.00 -6.11
C HIS A 402 -16.24 -10.43 -4.72
N ASP A 403 -15.22 -10.46 -3.86
CA ASP A 403 -15.33 -10.15 -2.44
C ASP A 403 -14.67 -8.84 -2.02
N ILE A 404 -13.96 -8.16 -2.91
CA ILE A 404 -13.25 -6.90 -2.62
C ILE A 404 -14.23 -5.85 -2.07
N GLY A 405 -15.32 -5.58 -2.79
CA GLY A 405 -16.33 -4.61 -2.36
C GLY A 405 -17.00 -5.01 -1.05
N LYS A 406 -17.32 -6.31 -0.90
CA LYS A 406 -17.88 -6.89 0.32
C LYS A 406 -16.98 -6.67 1.54
N ASN A 407 -15.68 -6.95 1.40
CA ASN A 407 -14.70 -6.83 2.47
C ASN A 407 -14.49 -5.37 2.87
N LEU A 408 -14.53 -4.45 1.90
CA LEU A 408 -14.46 -3.01 2.17
C LEU A 408 -15.69 -2.52 2.95
N VAL A 409 -16.89 -2.91 2.53
CA VAL A 409 -18.14 -2.59 3.24
C VAL A 409 -18.08 -3.09 4.69
N ARG A 410 -17.63 -4.34 4.91
CA ARG A 410 -17.46 -4.88 6.27
C ARG A 410 -16.59 -3.99 7.14
N ILE A 411 -15.42 -3.58 6.66
CA ILE A 411 -14.49 -2.71 7.40
C ILE A 411 -15.15 -1.37 7.74
N MET A 412 -15.90 -0.79 6.81
CA MET A 412 -16.59 0.50 7.02
C MET A 412 -17.75 0.42 8.01
N LEU A 413 -18.43 -0.73 8.10
CA LEU A 413 -19.43 -0.95 9.14
C LEU A 413 -18.77 -1.16 10.51
N GLU A 414 -17.69 -1.94 10.57
CA GLU A 414 -16.94 -2.18 11.80
C GLU A 414 -16.32 -0.89 12.37
N SER A 415 -15.92 0.08 11.52
CA SER A 415 -15.44 1.39 11.97
C SER A 415 -16.54 2.29 12.55
N ARG A 416 -17.82 1.94 12.34
CA ARG A 416 -18.99 2.63 12.92
C ARG A 416 -19.60 1.87 14.09
N ASP A 417 -18.81 1.01 14.73
CA ASP A 417 -19.22 0.18 15.88
C ASP A 417 -20.39 -0.78 15.55
N ILE A 418 -20.61 -1.11 14.27
CA ILE A 418 -21.59 -2.13 13.85
C ILE A 418 -20.90 -3.50 13.82
N LYS A 419 -21.45 -4.47 14.55
CA LYS A 419 -20.95 -5.86 14.51
C LYS A 419 -21.31 -6.50 13.17
N VAL A 420 -20.34 -7.09 12.47
CA VAL A 420 -20.57 -7.69 11.15
C VAL A 420 -20.24 -9.18 11.13
N ALA A 421 -21.16 -10.00 10.64
CA ALA A 421 -20.97 -11.41 10.34
C ALA A 421 -20.76 -11.61 8.84
N ASP A 422 -19.60 -12.13 8.46
CA ASP A 422 -19.23 -12.34 7.06
C ASP A 422 -19.48 -13.80 6.64
N LEU A 423 -20.43 -14.01 5.72
CA LEU A 423 -20.77 -15.34 5.18
C LEU A 423 -19.81 -15.80 4.07
N GLY A 424 -18.90 -14.93 3.63
CA GLY A 424 -17.93 -15.23 2.58
C GLY A 424 -18.49 -15.04 1.17
N THR A 425 -18.04 -15.91 0.25
CA THR A 425 -18.40 -15.84 -1.17
C THR A 425 -19.26 -17.01 -1.61
N GLN A 426 -19.96 -16.87 -2.75
CA GLN A 426 -20.78 -17.92 -3.35
C GLN A 426 -21.89 -18.39 -2.40
N VAL A 427 -22.50 -17.47 -1.67
CA VAL A 427 -23.41 -17.79 -0.57
C VAL A 427 -24.80 -18.11 -1.11
N ALA A 428 -25.30 -19.30 -0.78
CA ALA A 428 -26.65 -19.71 -1.12
C ALA A 428 -27.69 -18.92 -0.29
N PRO A 429 -28.87 -18.60 -0.84
CA PRO A 429 -29.95 -17.89 -0.13
C PRO A 429 -30.30 -18.48 1.25
N GLU A 430 -30.25 -19.81 1.36
CA GLU A 430 -30.56 -20.54 2.58
C GLU A 430 -29.60 -20.21 3.73
N VAL A 431 -28.33 -19.90 3.43
CA VAL A 431 -27.31 -19.57 4.42
C VAL A 431 -27.58 -18.20 5.06
N PHE A 432 -28.02 -17.21 4.26
CA PHE A 432 -28.48 -15.92 4.79
C PHE A 432 -29.69 -16.11 5.73
N VAL A 433 -30.67 -16.90 5.29
CA VAL A 433 -31.87 -17.20 6.07
C VAL A 433 -31.53 -17.92 7.38
N GLU A 434 -30.62 -18.89 7.33
CA GLU A 434 -30.17 -19.64 8.52
C GLU A 434 -29.41 -18.74 9.49
N HIS A 435 -28.55 -17.84 8.98
CA HIS A 435 -27.84 -16.90 9.81
C HIS A 435 -28.79 -15.95 10.55
N VAL A 436 -29.72 -15.31 9.83
CA VAL A 436 -30.71 -14.41 10.45
C VAL A 436 -31.58 -15.16 11.46
N ARG A 437 -32.00 -16.40 11.14
CA ARG A 437 -32.82 -17.21 12.07
C ARG A 437 -32.07 -17.55 13.36
N ASN A 438 -30.77 -17.82 13.27
CA ASN A 438 -29.97 -18.25 14.42
C ASN A 438 -29.42 -17.09 15.24
N ASN A 439 -29.49 -15.85 14.74
CA ASN A 439 -28.96 -14.65 15.39
C ASN A 439 -30.05 -13.58 15.51
N PRO A 440 -30.83 -13.56 16.60
CA PRO A 440 -31.93 -12.61 16.79
C PRO A 440 -31.52 -11.14 16.87
N ASP A 441 -30.23 -10.87 17.14
CA ASP A 441 -29.62 -9.55 17.10
C ASP A 441 -29.28 -9.08 15.67
N CYS A 442 -29.43 -9.96 14.67
CA CYS A 442 -29.19 -9.62 13.27
C CYS A 442 -30.39 -8.87 12.69
N ASN A 443 -30.20 -7.59 12.39
CA ASN A 443 -31.22 -6.67 11.88
C ASN A 443 -30.83 -6.04 10.52
N LEU A 444 -29.69 -6.43 9.93
CA LEU A 444 -29.27 -5.95 8.62
C LEU A 444 -28.65 -7.08 7.78
N VAL A 445 -29.10 -7.23 6.53
CA VAL A 445 -28.58 -8.15 5.52
C VAL A 445 -28.01 -7.36 4.34
N LEU A 446 -26.73 -7.55 4.03
CA LEU A 446 -26.02 -6.89 2.94
C LEU A 446 -25.69 -7.92 1.85
N ILE A 447 -26.18 -7.66 0.63
CA ILE A 447 -26.03 -8.53 -0.53
C ILE A 447 -25.07 -7.88 -1.53
N SER A 448 -23.96 -8.55 -1.83
CA SER A 448 -22.98 -8.11 -2.84
C SER A 448 -23.14 -8.89 -4.15
N VAL A 449 -23.25 -8.16 -5.27
CA VAL A 449 -23.35 -8.74 -6.62
C VAL A 449 -22.59 -7.89 -7.66
N ASN A 450 -21.60 -8.48 -8.32
CA ASN A 450 -20.67 -7.80 -9.21
C ASN A 450 -20.97 -7.99 -10.71
N TYR A 451 -21.63 -9.09 -11.08
CA TYR A 451 -22.02 -9.35 -12.47
C TYR A 451 -23.54 -9.43 -12.66
N THR A 452 -24.02 -8.88 -13.77
CA THR A 452 -25.45 -8.82 -14.11
C THR A 452 -26.09 -10.20 -14.26
N SER A 453 -25.30 -11.20 -14.65
CA SER A 453 -25.72 -12.61 -14.72
C SER A 453 -26.13 -13.21 -13.37
N TYR A 454 -25.69 -12.63 -12.24
CA TYR A 454 -25.99 -13.09 -10.88
C TYR A 454 -27.06 -12.27 -10.16
N LEU A 455 -27.65 -11.24 -10.79
CA LEU A 455 -28.73 -10.46 -10.19
C LEU A 455 -29.93 -11.33 -9.78
N LYS A 456 -30.23 -12.39 -10.53
CA LYS A 456 -31.28 -13.35 -10.16
C LYS A 456 -31.01 -14.04 -8.82
N ASN A 457 -29.74 -14.23 -8.46
CA ASN A 457 -29.36 -14.86 -7.20
C ASN A 457 -29.46 -13.87 -6.03
N ALA A 458 -29.20 -12.57 -6.26
CA ALA A 458 -29.51 -11.52 -5.28
C ALA A 458 -31.01 -11.45 -4.99
N ALA A 459 -31.85 -11.49 -6.03
CA ALA A 459 -33.30 -11.57 -5.88
C ALA A 459 -33.75 -12.82 -5.09
N ALA A 460 -33.08 -13.95 -5.32
CA ALA A 460 -33.37 -15.19 -4.61
C ALA A 460 -33.10 -15.11 -3.10
N VAL A 461 -32.11 -14.34 -2.64
CA VAL A 461 -31.87 -14.10 -1.20
C VAL A 461 -33.05 -13.40 -0.56
N VAL A 462 -33.54 -12.31 -1.17
CA VAL A 462 -34.69 -11.55 -0.63
C VAL A 462 -35.96 -12.40 -0.65
N ALA A 463 -36.20 -13.14 -1.74
CA ALA A 463 -37.32 -14.07 -1.82
C ALA A 463 -37.26 -15.19 -0.76
N ALA A 464 -36.05 -15.67 -0.44
CA ALA A 464 -35.85 -16.68 0.61
C ALA A 464 -36.15 -16.12 2.01
N LEU A 465 -35.71 -14.88 2.31
CA LEU A 465 -36.04 -14.18 3.56
C LEU A 465 -37.56 -13.97 3.70
N GLN A 466 -38.25 -13.59 2.62
CA GLN A 466 -39.71 -13.46 2.58
C GLN A 466 -40.40 -14.80 2.84
N LYS A 467 -40.02 -15.87 2.12
CA LYS A 467 -40.56 -17.22 2.29
C LYS A 467 -40.36 -17.74 3.71
N ALA A 468 -39.25 -17.40 4.34
CA ALA A 468 -38.93 -17.75 5.72
C ALA A 468 -39.62 -16.85 6.77
N LYS A 469 -40.37 -15.82 6.35
CA LYS A 469 -41.00 -14.81 7.22
C LYS A 469 -39.99 -14.05 8.11
N LEU A 470 -38.78 -13.83 7.60
CA LEU A 470 -37.72 -13.08 8.27
C LEU A 470 -37.51 -11.68 7.68
N ARG A 471 -38.07 -11.40 6.49
CA ARG A 471 -37.87 -10.13 5.77
C ARG A 471 -38.25 -8.89 6.60
N GLU A 472 -39.28 -8.97 7.43
CA GLU A 472 -39.76 -7.86 8.27
C GLU A 472 -38.87 -7.61 9.52
N GLN A 473 -37.92 -8.51 9.82
CA GLN A 473 -37.02 -8.41 10.98
C GLN A 473 -35.69 -7.77 10.62
N VAL A 474 -35.38 -7.65 9.33
CA VAL A 474 -34.10 -7.18 8.84
C VAL A 474 -34.27 -6.14 7.75
N PHE A 475 -33.42 -5.12 7.77
CA PHE A 475 -33.17 -4.31 6.61
C PHE A 475 -32.34 -5.11 5.59
N VAL A 476 -32.61 -4.91 4.31
CA VAL A 476 -31.88 -5.53 3.20
C VAL A 476 -31.24 -4.45 2.36
N MET A 477 -29.92 -4.49 2.25
CA MET A 477 -29.15 -3.59 1.41
C MET A 477 -28.49 -4.37 0.28
N VAL A 478 -28.42 -3.77 -0.90
CA VAL A 478 -27.83 -4.38 -2.10
C VAL A 478 -26.77 -3.46 -2.66
N GLY A 479 -25.62 -4.03 -3.05
CA GLY A 479 -24.54 -3.31 -3.69
C GLY A 479 -23.70 -4.20 -4.60
N GLY A 480 -22.58 -3.67 -5.08
CA GLY A 480 -21.69 -4.33 -6.03
C GLY A 480 -21.89 -3.82 -7.46
N GLY A 481 -20.90 -4.07 -8.32
CA GLY A 481 -20.78 -3.39 -9.63
C GLY A 481 -21.92 -3.63 -10.62
N ALA A 482 -22.78 -4.62 -10.39
CA ALA A 482 -23.93 -4.90 -11.25
C ALA A 482 -25.27 -4.43 -10.65
N ALA A 483 -25.32 -4.05 -9.37
CA ALA A 483 -26.53 -3.59 -8.72
C ALA A 483 -26.87 -2.15 -9.15
N THR A 484 -28.17 -1.84 -9.22
CA THR A 484 -28.68 -0.49 -9.46
C THR A 484 -29.83 -0.20 -8.49
N ALA A 485 -30.20 1.07 -8.36
CA ALA A 485 -31.34 1.49 -7.55
C ALA A 485 -32.65 0.85 -8.03
N GLU A 486 -32.87 0.80 -9.34
CA GLU A 486 -34.07 0.18 -9.95
C GLU A 486 -34.12 -1.32 -9.66
N PHE A 487 -32.97 -1.99 -9.69
CA PHE A 487 -32.89 -3.40 -9.35
C PHE A 487 -33.21 -3.65 -7.87
N ALA A 488 -32.63 -2.86 -6.96
CA ALA A 488 -32.89 -2.99 -5.52
C ALA A 488 -34.38 -2.79 -5.19
N GLU A 489 -35.02 -1.79 -5.80
CA GLU A 489 -36.47 -1.59 -5.68
C GLU A 489 -37.27 -2.79 -6.22
N SER A 490 -36.90 -3.31 -7.38
CA SER A 490 -37.60 -4.44 -8.03
C SER A 490 -37.61 -5.72 -7.20
N ILE A 491 -36.62 -5.93 -6.32
CA ILE A 491 -36.54 -7.11 -5.45
C ILE A 491 -36.99 -6.83 -4.02
N GLY A 492 -37.37 -5.59 -3.71
CA GLY A 492 -37.82 -5.16 -2.39
C GLY A 492 -36.67 -5.06 -1.37
N ALA A 493 -35.50 -4.58 -1.78
CA ALA A 493 -34.44 -4.17 -0.86
C ALA A 493 -34.72 -2.75 -0.32
N ASP A 494 -34.26 -2.47 0.90
CA ASP A 494 -34.49 -1.20 1.60
C ASP A 494 -33.51 -0.10 1.18
N ALA A 495 -32.31 -0.47 0.72
CA ALA A 495 -31.38 0.50 0.14
C ALA A 495 -30.45 -0.11 -0.91
N PHE A 496 -29.96 0.77 -1.78
CA PHE A 496 -28.88 0.53 -2.72
C PHE A 496 -27.80 1.59 -2.49
N THR A 497 -26.54 1.18 -2.51
CA THR A 497 -25.40 2.08 -2.37
C THR A 497 -24.31 1.72 -3.39
N THR A 498 -23.63 2.74 -3.91
CA THR A 498 -22.58 2.60 -4.91
C THR A 498 -21.18 2.54 -4.30
N THR A 499 -21.01 3.05 -3.09
CA THR A 499 -19.74 3.05 -2.36
C THR A 499 -19.87 2.34 -1.01
N ALA A 500 -18.73 1.92 -0.45
CA ALA A 500 -18.69 1.29 0.87
C ALA A 500 -18.94 2.27 2.02
N GLU A 501 -18.60 3.55 1.82
CA GLU A 501 -18.88 4.61 2.77
C GLU A 501 -20.39 4.89 2.85
N ASP A 502 -21.04 5.09 1.69
CA ASP A 502 -22.49 5.25 1.62
C ASP A 502 -23.20 4.03 2.21
N ALA A 503 -22.66 2.83 1.99
CA ALA A 503 -23.19 1.60 2.59
C ALA A 503 -23.13 1.65 4.12
N ALA A 504 -22.03 2.08 4.70
CA ALA A 504 -21.88 2.16 6.15
C ALA A 504 -22.72 3.30 6.76
N GLU A 505 -22.82 4.44 6.09
CA GLU A 505 -23.69 5.54 6.51
C GLU A 505 -25.17 5.14 6.47
N LYS A 506 -25.59 4.53 5.36
CA LYS A 506 -26.97 4.08 5.20
C LYS A 506 -27.31 2.92 6.14
N ALA A 507 -26.36 1.99 6.36
CA ALA A 507 -26.51 0.94 7.37
C ALA A 507 -26.71 1.52 8.77
N TYR A 508 -25.89 2.50 9.16
CA TYR A 508 -26.03 3.19 10.44
C TYR A 508 -27.38 3.90 10.57
N GLU A 509 -27.83 4.60 9.53
CA GLU A 509 -29.15 5.25 9.49
C GLU A 509 -30.27 4.23 9.69
N LEU A 510 -30.26 3.13 8.94
CA LEU A 510 -31.30 2.10 9.00
C LEU A 510 -31.30 1.37 10.36
N MET A 511 -30.14 1.03 10.89
CA MET A 511 -30.02 0.29 12.16
C MET A 511 -30.26 1.17 13.40
N SER A 512 -30.32 2.49 13.23
CA SER A 512 -30.64 3.45 14.30
C SER A 512 -32.14 3.80 14.39
N LEU A 513 -32.97 3.28 13.48
CA LEU A 513 -34.44 3.39 13.49
C LEU A 513 -35.05 2.33 14.41
#